data_AF-A0A2J8TK19-F1
#
_entry.id   AF-A0A2J8TK19-F1
#
_cell.length_a   1.000
_cell.length_b   1.000
_cell.length_c   1.000
_cell.angle_alpha   90.00
_cell.angle_beta   90.00
_cell.angle_gamma   90.00
#
_symmetry.space_group_name_H-M   'P 1'
#
loop_
_entity.id
_entity.type
_entity.pdbx_description
1 polymer ?
#
loop_
_entity_poly.entity_id
_entity_poly.type
_entity_poly.pdbx_seq_one_letter_code
_entity_poly.pdbx_strand_id
1 'polypeptide(L)'
;MPYQYPALTPEQKKELSDIAHRIVAPGSIAKRLQSIGTENTEENRRFYRQLLLTADNRVNPCIGGVILFHETLYQKADDGRPFPQVIKSKGGVVGIKVDKGVVPLAGTNGETTTQGLDGLSERCAQYKKDGADFAKWRCV
;
A
#
# COMPACT_ATOMS: atom_id res chain seq x y z
N MET A 1 -25.40 -20.47 23.92
CA MET A 1 -24.57 -20.24 22.72
C MET A 1 -24.38 -18.75 22.54
N PRO A 2 -23.20 -18.25 22.15
CA PRO A 2 -23.05 -16.84 21.82
C PRO A 2 -23.88 -16.49 20.57
N TYR A 3 -24.48 -15.30 20.56
CA TYR A 3 -25.20 -14.78 19.38
C TYR A 3 -24.20 -14.46 18.25
N GLN A 4 -24.53 -14.86 17.02
CA GLN A 4 -23.73 -14.52 15.84
C GLN A 4 -24.33 -13.32 15.11
N TYR A 5 -23.51 -12.28 14.92
CA TYR A 5 -23.80 -11.13 14.08
C TYR A 5 -22.78 -11.13 12.93
N PRO A 6 -23.14 -11.61 11.73
CA PRO A 6 -22.19 -11.71 10.62
C PRO A 6 -21.67 -10.33 10.20
N ALA A 7 -20.36 -10.11 10.29
CA ALA A 7 -19.73 -8.85 9.88
C ALA A 7 -19.60 -8.67 8.36
N LEU A 8 -19.59 -9.78 7.61
CA LEU A 8 -19.38 -9.80 6.15
C LEU A 8 -20.36 -10.76 5.48
N THR A 9 -20.83 -10.38 4.28
CA THR A 9 -21.58 -11.28 3.38
C THR A 9 -20.64 -12.34 2.75
N PRO A 10 -21.18 -13.42 2.16
CA PRO A 10 -20.38 -14.40 1.43
C PRO A 10 -19.54 -13.80 0.30
N GLU A 11 -20.09 -12.81 -0.43
CA GLU A 11 -19.43 -12.14 -1.54
C GLU A 11 -18.23 -11.32 -1.06
N GLN A 12 -18.40 -10.57 0.03
CA GLN A 12 -17.32 -9.80 0.65
C GLN A 12 -16.18 -10.71 1.13
N LYS A 13 -16.50 -11.87 1.71
CA LYS A 13 -15.50 -12.86 2.12
C LYS A 13 -14.74 -13.41 0.92
N LYS A 14 -15.44 -13.76 -0.17
CA LYS A 14 -14.83 -14.29 -1.39
C LYS A 14 -13.87 -13.27 -2.01
N GLU A 15 -14.30 -12.01 -2.13
CA GLU A 15 -13.46 -10.94 -2.67
C GLU A 15 -12.15 -10.79 -1.89
N LEU A 16 -12.23 -10.68 -0.56
CA LEU A 16 -11.06 -10.54 0.31
C LEU A 16 -10.12 -11.75 0.21
N SER A 17 -10.68 -12.96 0.19
CA SER A 17 -9.91 -14.20 0.04
C SER A 17 -9.16 -14.23 -1.29
N ASP A 18 -9.84 -13.95 -2.40
CA ASP A 18 -9.22 -13.99 -3.73
C ASP A 18 -8.11 -12.94 -3.89
N ILE A 19 -8.23 -11.78 -3.24
CA ILE A 19 -7.19 -10.75 -3.19
C ILE A 19 -5.98 -11.24 -2.38
N ALA A 20 -6.22 -11.79 -1.18
CA ALA A 20 -5.15 -12.18 -0.27
C ALA A 20 -4.23 -13.27 -0.85
N HIS A 21 -4.78 -14.24 -1.59
CA HIS A 21 -3.99 -15.29 -2.24
C HIS A 21 -3.01 -14.77 -3.30
N ARG A 22 -3.06 -13.48 -3.65
CA ARG A 22 -2.25 -12.86 -4.71
C ARG A 22 -1.05 -12.01 -4.24
N ILE A 23 -0.76 -11.76 -2.95
CA ILE A 23 0.11 -10.61 -2.54
C ILE A 23 1.35 -10.94 -1.65
N VAL A 24 2.51 -10.24 -1.84
CA VAL A 24 3.65 -10.06 -0.85
C VAL A 24 4.59 -8.80 -1.02
N ALA A 25 4.68 -7.92 0.02
CA ALA A 25 5.77 -7.02 0.57
C ALA A 25 6.50 -5.84 -0.23
N PRO A 26 7.46 -5.00 0.32
CA PRO A 26 7.31 -3.75 1.13
C PRO A 26 8.27 -2.52 0.82
N GLY A 27 8.27 -1.42 1.64
CA GLY A 27 9.45 -0.50 1.89
C GLY A 27 9.24 1.02 2.18
N SER A 28 10.21 1.72 2.83
CA SER A 28 10.24 3.19 3.12
C SER A 28 11.40 3.93 2.38
N ILE A 29 11.20 5.20 1.94
CA ILE A 29 12.01 5.85 0.87
C ILE A 29 13.08 6.89 1.30
N ALA A 30 12.86 7.72 2.33
CA ALA A 30 13.73 8.88 2.59
C ALA A 30 15.19 8.48 2.90
N LYS A 31 15.40 7.49 3.78
CA LYS A 31 16.74 6.95 4.08
C LYS A 31 17.42 6.33 2.85
N ARG A 32 16.63 5.83 1.88
CA ARG A 32 17.16 5.21 0.65
C ARG A 32 17.70 6.23 -0.35
N LEU A 33 17.07 7.39 -0.45
CA LEU A 33 17.54 8.47 -1.34
C LEU A 33 18.81 9.13 -0.77
N GLN A 34 18.83 9.38 0.53
CA GLN A 34 20.00 9.96 1.20
C GLN A 34 21.25 9.09 1.05
N SER A 35 21.12 7.76 1.15
CA SER A 35 22.26 6.84 1.04
C SER A 35 22.95 6.84 -0.34
N ILE A 36 22.29 7.40 -1.36
CA ILE A 36 22.83 7.52 -2.72
C ILE A 36 23.04 8.98 -3.14
N GLY A 37 23.03 9.92 -2.18
CA GLY A 37 23.23 11.35 -2.45
C GLY A 37 22.15 12.00 -3.32
N THR A 38 20.94 11.44 -3.35
CA THR A 38 19.82 11.98 -4.13
C THR A 38 18.89 12.81 -3.24
N GLU A 39 18.51 13.99 -3.71
CA GLU A 39 17.57 14.87 -3.00
C GLU A 39 16.18 14.24 -2.89
N ASN A 40 15.50 14.41 -1.74
CA ASN A 40 14.17 13.88 -1.51
C ASN A 40 13.06 14.80 -2.06
N THR A 41 13.02 14.99 -3.37
CA THR A 41 11.95 15.72 -4.07
C THR A 41 10.80 14.78 -4.48
N GLU A 42 9.62 15.33 -4.76
CA GLU A 42 8.50 14.54 -5.28
C GLU A 42 8.86 13.82 -6.59
N GLU A 43 9.55 14.51 -7.50
CA GLU A 43 9.97 13.94 -8.77
C GLU A 43 10.99 12.81 -8.60
N ASN A 44 11.99 12.97 -7.72
CA ASN A 44 12.94 11.88 -7.45
C ASN A 44 12.26 10.67 -6.82
N ARG A 45 11.26 10.90 -5.96
CA ARG A 45 10.42 9.82 -5.42
C ARG A 45 9.59 9.16 -6.52
N ARG A 46 8.94 9.93 -7.39
CA ARG A 46 8.15 9.43 -8.53
C ARG A 46 9.02 8.60 -9.46
N PHE A 47 10.16 9.13 -9.89
CA PHE A 47 11.11 8.48 -10.78
C PHE A 47 11.65 7.18 -10.18
N TYR A 48 12.02 7.18 -8.89
CA TYR A 48 12.42 5.96 -8.19
C TYR A 48 11.31 4.90 -8.17
N ARG A 49 10.05 5.28 -7.99
CA ARG A 49 8.93 4.32 -8.07
C ARG A 49 8.70 3.86 -9.49
N GLN A 50 8.75 4.75 -10.47
CA GLN A 50 8.64 4.37 -11.88
C GLN A 50 9.68 3.31 -12.23
N LEU A 51 10.95 3.52 -11.88
CA LEU A 51 12.03 2.57 -12.10
C LEU A 51 11.66 1.14 -11.64
N LEU A 52 11.06 1.02 -10.45
CA LEU A 52 10.61 -0.29 -9.91
C LEU A 52 9.38 -0.82 -10.64
N LEU A 53 8.35 0.02 -10.83
CA LEU A 53 7.05 -0.38 -11.35
C LEU A 53 7.08 -0.66 -12.85
N THR A 54 8.00 -0.05 -13.60
CA THR A 54 8.15 -0.21 -15.05
C THR A 54 9.26 -1.17 -15.44
N ALA A 55 9.92 -1.85 -14.48
CA ALA A 55 10.85 -2.95 -14.76
C ALA A 55 10.24 -3.97 -15.75
N ASP A 56 11.05 -4.60 -16.60
CA ASP A 56 10.52 -5.44 -17.68
C ASP A 56 9.72 -6.66 -17.19
N ASN A 57 9.07 -7.36 -18.12
CA ASN A 57 8.06 -8.38 -17.84
C ASN A 57 8.58 -9.60 -17.06
N ARG A 58 9.90 -9.76 -16.88
CA ARG A 58 10.47 -10.82 -16.02
C ARG A 58 9.96 -10.77 -14.59
N VAL A 59 9.54 -9.60 -14.09
CA VAL A 59 9.02 -9.46 -12.71
C VAL A 59 7.57 -9.89 -12.54
N ASN A 60 6.80 -10.01 -13.63
CA ASN A 60 5.35 -10.27 -13.58
C ASN A 60 4.98 -11.55 -12.82
N PRO A 61 5.64 -12.72 -13.03
CA PRO A 61 5.33 -13.93 -12.25
C PRO A 61 5.86 -13.86 -10.81
N CYS A 62 6.72 -12.88 -10.48
CA CYS A 62 7.36 -12.77 -9.17
C CYS A 62 6.59 -11.84 -8.22
N ILE A 63 5.88 -10.85 -8.76
CA ILE A 63 5.28 -9.76 -7.96
C ILE A 63 3.76 -9.83 -8.06
N GLY A 64 3.14 -10.47 -7.08
CA GLY A 64 1.70 -10.56 -7.01
C GLY A 64 0.99 -9.31 -6.43
N GLY A 65 1.71 -8.45 -5.70
CA GLY A 65 1.15 -7.19 -5.22
C GLY A 65 2.19 -6.16 -4.80
N VAL A 66 1.82 -4.89 -4.86
CA VAL A 66 2.72 -3.77 -4.53
C VAL A 66 2.03 -2.83 -3.54
N ILE A 67 2.67 -2.59 -2.40
CA ILE A 67 2.19 -1.64 -1.40
C ILE A 67 2.69 -0.24 -1.74
N LEU A 68 1.78 0.67 -2.03
CA LEU A 68 2.05 2.07 -2.31
C LEU A 68 1.87 2.95 -1.08
N PHE A 69 2.52 4.12 -1.11
CA PHE A 69 2.19 5.25 -0.25
C PHE A 69 1.13 6.12 -0.93
N HIS A 70 0.40 6.94 -0.15
CA HIS A 70 -0.65 7.82 -0.65
C HIS A 70 -0.19 8.66 -1.85
N GLU A 71 0.96 9.33 -1.74
CA GLU A 71 1.56 10.10 -2.84
C GLU A 71 1.69 9.28 -4.13
N THR A 72 2.23 8.06 -4.04
CA THR A 72 2.48 7.20 -5.20
C THR A 72 1.20 6.66 -5.83
N LEU A 73 0.13 6.46 -5.06
CA LEU A 73 -1.15 5.98 -5.62
C LEU A 73 -1.69 6.93 -6.69
N TYR A 74 -1.41 8.24 -6.56
CA TYR A 74 -1.90 9.29 -7.46
C TYR A 74 -0.84 9.83 -8.43
N GLN A 75 0.37 9.25 -8.42
CA GLN A 75 1.43 9.58 -9.38
C GLN A 75 1.25 8.83 -10.71
N LYS A 76 1.93 9.33 -11.74
CA LYS A 76 1.92 8.79 -13.10
C LYS A 76 3.32 8.42 -13.56
N ALA A 77 3.36 7.43 -14.44
CA ALA A 77 4.55 7.15 -15.24
C ALA A 77 4.72 8.18 -16.36
N ASP A 78 5.88 8.20 -17.01
CA ASP A 78 6.23 9.13 -18.09
C ASP A 78 5.32 8.95 -19.32
N ASP A 79 4.78 7.75 -19.51
CA ASP A 79 3.77 7.46 -20.55
C ASP A 79 2.35 7.95 -20.19
N GLY A 80 2.20 8.65 -19.08
CA GLY A 80 0.95 9.22 -18.59
C GLY A 80 0.03 8.25 -17.84
N ARG A 81 0.36 6.94 -17.80
CA ARG A 81 -0.47 5.98 -17.07
C ARG A 81 -0.34 6.16 -15.56
N PRO A 82 -1.44 6.13 -14.79
CA PRO A 82 -1.39 6.06 -13.33
C PRO A 82 -0.64 4.81 -12.87
N PHE A 83 0.17 4.90 -11.80
CA PHE A 83 0.88 3.74 -11.27
C PHE A 83 -0.02 2.53 -10.93
N PRO A 84 -1.26 2.69 -10.42
CA PRO A 84 -2.19 1.57 -10.27
C PRO A 84 -2.43 0.81 -11.57
N GLN A 85 -2.54 1.51 -12.70
CA GLN A 85 -2.71 0.89 -14.02
C GLN A 85 -1.44 0.15 -14.47
N VAL A 86 -0.26 0.72 -14.21
CA VAL A 86 1.03 0.07 -14.52
C VAL A 86 1.13 -1.27 -13.79
N ILE A 87 0.84 -1.30 -12.48
CA ILE A 87 0.88 -2.52 -11.66
C ILE A 87 -0.13 -3.56 -12.16
N LYS A 88 -1.39 -3.16 -12.38
CA LYS A 88 -2.45 -4.06 -12.85
C LYS A 88 -2.15 -4.64 -14.24
N SER A 89 -1.55 -3.86 -15.14
CA SER A 89 -1.15 -4.34 -16.48
C SER A 89 -0.10 -5.45 -16.44
N LYS A 90 0.59 -5.62 -15.30
CA LYS A 90 1.59 -6.67 -15.06
C LYS A 90 1.07 -7.83 -14.23
N GLY A 91 -0.24 -7.86 -13.95
CA GLY A 91 -0.87 -8.90 -13.12
C GLY A 91 -0.76 -8.69 -11.61
N GLY A 92 -0.15 -7.57 -11.17
CA GLY A 92 -0.02 -7.24 -9.76
C GLY A 92 -1.29 -6.61 -9.17
N VAL A 93 -1.51 -6.86 -7.89
CA VAL A 93 -2.54 -6.19 -7.09
C VAL A 93 -1.99 -4.91 -6.47
N VAL A 94 -2.79 -3.84 -6.45
CA VAL A 94 -2.40 -2.56 -5.84
C VAL A 94 -2.78 -2.55 -4.37
N GLY A 95 -1.83 -2.21 -3.51
CA GLY A 95 -2.04 -2.06 -2.07
C GLY A 95 -1.71 -0.66 -1.58
N ILE A 96 -2.27 -0.28 -0.43
CA ILE A 96 -2.08 1.06 0.15
C ILE A 96 -1.70 0.99 1.63
N LYS A 97 -0.67 1.74 2.03
CA LYS A 97 -0.35 1.95 3.45
C LYS A 97 -1.38 2.91 4.06
N VAL A 98 -2.09 2.46 5.10
CA VAL A 98 -3.20 3.24 5.71
C VAL A 98 -2.89 3.78 7.11
N ASP A 99 -1.87 3.23 7.79
CA ASP A 99 -1.42 3.70 9.11
C ASP A 99 -0.80 5.11 9.06
N LYS A 100 -1.05 5.92 10.10
CA LYS A 100 -0.50 7.28 10.30
C LYS A 100 0.73 7.28 11.22
N GLY A 101 1.43 6.14 11.33
CA GLY A 101 2.66 6.00 12.11
C GLY A 101 2.43 5.63 13.57
N VAL A 102 3.55 5.45 14.28
CA VAL A 102 3.58 5.07 15.69
C VAL A 102 3.47 6.27 16.62
N VAL A 103 2.90 6.06 17.81
CA VAL A 103 2.81 7.02 18.92
C VAL A 103 3.25 6.35 20.22
N PRO A 104 3.88 7.08 21.15
CA PRO A 104 4.39 6.50 22.39
C PRO A 104 3.25 6.04 23.30
N LEU A 105 3.45 4.90 23.99
CA LEU A 105 2.55 4.44 25.05
C LEU A 105 3.00 5.02 26.41
N ALA A 106 2.18 5.87 27.01
CA ALA A 106 2.48 6.47 28.30
C ALA A 106 2.66 5.39 29.39
N GLY A 107 3.69 5.52 30.22
CA GLY A 107 4.02 4.57 31.29
C GLY A 107 4.83 3.34 30.85
N THR A 108 5.28 3.29 29.59
CA THR A 108 6.09 2.19 29.06
C THR A 108 7.55 2.59 28.82
N ASN A 109 8.45 1.60 28.70
CA ASN A 109 9.86 1.83 28.37
C ASN A 109 10.07 1.82 26.85
N GLY A 110 9.63 2.88 26.18
CA GLY A 110 9.84 3.06 24.74
C GLY A 110 8.93 2.20 23.85
N GLU A 111 7.83 1.65 24.38
CA GLU A 111 6.84 0.94 23.57
C GLU A 111 5.96 1.93 22.78
N THR A 112 5.41 1.44 21.67
CA THR A 112 4.54 2.24 20.81
C THR A 112 3.23 1.56 20.49
N THR A 113 2.22 2.36 20.17
CA THR A 113 1.04 1.92 19.43
C THR A 113 0.97 2.65 18.10
N THR A 114 0.02 2.32 17.24
CA THR A 114 -0.10 2.92 15.90
C THR A 114 -1.44 3.63 15.76
N GLN A 115 -1.40 4.83 15.19
CA GLN A 115 -2.58 5.67 14.99
C GLN A 115 -3.05 5.65 13.52
N GLY A 116 -4.28 6.13 13.29
CA GLY A 116 -4.83 6.33 11.95
C GLY A 116 -6.23 5.77 11.69
N LEU A 117 -6.95 5.37 12.74
CA LEU A 117 -8.33 4.86 12.64
C LEU A 117 -9.34 5.96 12.28
N ASP A 118 -9.06 7.21 12.67
CA ASP A 118 -9.93 8.35 12.35
C ASP A 118 -10.06 8.55 10.84
N GLY A 119 -11.30 8.46 10.34
CA GLY A 119 -11.64 8.55 8.92
C GLY A 119 -11.14 7.38 8.07
N LEU A 120 -10.78 6.24 8.68
CA LEU A 120 -10.20 5.11 7.97
C LEU A 120 -11.19 4.46 6.99
N SER A 121 -12.47 4.38 7.34
CA SER A 121 -13.49 3.78 6.47
C SER A 121 -13.64 4.55 5.16
N GLU A 122 -13.77 5.87 5.25
CA GLU A 122 -13.91 6.79 4.12
C GLU A 122 -12.66 6.74 3.23
N ARG A 123 -11.48 6.72 3.85
CA ARG A 123 -10.20 6.56 3.15
C ARG A 123 -10.12 5.21 2.43
N CYS A 124 -10.49 4.11 3.08
CA CYS A 124 -10.51 2.79 2.46
C CYS A 124 -11.47 2.74 1.27
N ALA A 125 -12.67 3.31 1.41
CA ALA A 125 -13.63 3.39 0.31
C ALA A 125 -13.09 4.21 -0.86
N GLN A 126 -12.41 5.33 -0.59
CA GLN A 126 -11.75 6.13 -1.63
C GLN A 126 -10.61 5.36 -2.31
N TYR A 127 -9.72 4.73 -1.54
CA TYR A 127 -8.62 3.95 -2.10
C TYR A 127 -9.11 2.74 -2.92
N LYS A 128 -10.22 2.12 -2.52
CA LYS A 128 -10.86 1.06 -3.30
C LYS A 128 -11.34 1.57 -4.67
N LYS A 129 -12.00 2.74 -4.71
CA LYS A 129 -12.39 3.41 -5.96
C LYS A 129 -11.17 3.76 -6.82
N ASP A 130 -10.09 4.18 -6.18
CA ASP A 130 -8.82 4.55 -6.84
C ASP A 130 -7.95 3.34 -7.20
N GLY A 131 -8.46 2.12 -6.97
CA GLY A 131 -7.92 0.88 -7.51
C GLY A 131 -7.06 0.06 -6.57
N ALA A 132 -6.95 0.40 -5.28
CA ALA A 132 -6.30 -0.42 -4.27
C ALA A 132 -7.24 -1.52 -3.74
N ASP A 133 -6.73 -2.74 -3.64
CA ASP A 133 -7.51 -3.92 -3.24
C ASP A 133 -7.08 -4.49 -1.88
N PHE A 134 -5.91 -4.10 -1.38
CA PHE A 134 -5.45 -4.45 -0.04
C PHE A 134 -4.82 -3.27 0.68
N ALA A 135 -4.75 -3.37 2.00
CA ALA A 135 -4.18 -2.33 2.84
C ALA A 135 -3.03 -2.90 3.69
N LYS A 136 -2.12 -2.03 4.12
CA LYS A 136 -1.06 -2.35 5.08
C LYS A 136 -1.11 -1.41 6.26
N TRP A 137 -1.10 -1.99 7.46
CA TRP A 137 -0.96 -1.31 8.75
C TRP A 137 0.26 -1.91 9.48
N ARG A 138 1.07 -1.11 10.17
CA ARG A 138 2.26 -1.60 10.88
C ARG A 138 2.24 -1.13 12.32
N CYS A 139 2.26 -2.07 13.27
CA CYS A 139 2.63 -1.85 14.66
C CYS A 139 4.09 -2.22 14.91
N VAL A 140 4.68 -1.66 15.97
CA VAL A 140 6.05 -1.93 16.44
C VAL A 140 6.04 -2.02 17.95
#